data_AF-A0A2V5PKD5-F1
#
_entry.id   AF-A0A2V5PKD5-F1
#
_cell.length_a   1.000
_cell.length_b   1.000
_cell.length_c   1.000
_cell.angle_alpha   90.00
_cell.angle_beta   90.00
_cell.angle_gamma   90.00
#
_symmetry.space_group_name_H-M   'P 1'
#
loop_
_entity.id
_entity.type
_entity.pdbx_description
1 polymer ?
#
loop_
_entity_poly.entity_id
_entity_poly.type
_entity_poly.pdbx_seq_one_letter_code
_entity_poly.pdbx_strand_id
1 'polypeptide(L)'
;MTWVEVMIGTIRKHQTWLWAVIITVTVISFVVYFSPYSKLNNARRGPVNRGSINGRPISEEAFANAWHEVELEFFFRSGGGWPSDESKRMGWDQIQQTYQWLLLLAKEDQFGIHLSADAVAQAARNMLSQFQRAELTPDIFERQVLNPHNLGLGDFERFVRHYLGVQELIATMGLSGKLITPQEAKAIYLREHEQILAEAVFFSPSNHLAAVAAPAEAISQFYTNQQANYRVPEMVQVSYVKYGVSNYLPKAEDEWKKTNLGG
;
A
#
# COMPACT_ATOMS: atom_id res chain seq x y z
N MET A 1 -70.06 -60.52 -10.10
CA MET A 1 -68.69 -60.15 -9.71
C MET A 1 -68.03 -59.56 -10.94
N THR A 2 -67.86 -58.25 -10.97
CA THR A 2 -67.77 -57.42 -12.19
C THR A 2 -66.37 -57.38 -12.79
N TRP A 3 -66.30 -57.42 -14.13
CA TRP A 3 -65.12 -57.38 -14.99
C TRP A 3 -64.25 -56.10 -14.92
N VAL A 4 -64.50 -55.23 -13.94
CA VAL A 4 -63.83 -53.91 -13.79
C VAL A 4 -62.50 -54.02 -13.03
N GLU A 5 -62.35 -55.00 -12.15
CA GLU A 5 -61.14 -55.18 -11.32
C GLU A 5 -59.91 -55.63 -12.12
N VAL A 6 -60.10 -56.34 -13.24
CA VAL A 6 -58.98 -56.92 -14.01
C VAL A 6 -58.32 -55.89 -14.94
N MET A 7 -59.03 -54.83 -15.36
CA MET A 7 -58.46 -53.81 -16.25
C MET A 7 -57.65 -52.72 -15.54
N ILE A 8 -57.76 -52.58 -14.21
CA ILE A 8 -56.96 -51.61 -13.41
C ILE A 8 -55.59 -52.18 -12.99
N GLY A 9 -55.38 -53.50 -13.10
CA GLY A 9 -54.13 -54.16 -12.70
C GLY A 9 -52.97 -53.96 -13.69
N THR A 10 -53.23 -53.89 -14.98
CA THR A 10 -52.16 -53.84 -16.01
C THR A 10 -51.68 -52.42 -16.29
N ILE A 11 -52.52 -51.40 -16.07
CA ILE A 11 -52.14 -49.98 -16.24
C ILE A 11 -51.13 -49.54 -15.17
N ARG A 12 -51.25 -50.05 -13.93
CA ARG A 12 -50.30 -49.73 -12.84
C ARG A 12 -48.87 -50.19 -13.11
N LYS A 13 -48.68 -51.28 -13.86
CA LYS A 13 -47.34 -51.86 -14.10
C LYS A 13 -46.57 -51.16 -15.22
N HIS A 14 -47.27 -50.57 -16.18
CA HIS A 14 -46.65 -49.75 -17.23
C HIS A 14 -46.50 -48.28 -16.82
N GLN A 15 -47.37 -47.78 -15.93
CA GLN A 15 -47.26 -46.42 -15.38
C GLN A 15 -46.01 -46.26 -14.50
N THR A 16 -45.66 -47.24 -13.66
CA THR A 16 -44.44 -47.16 -12.83
C THR A 16 -43.16 -47.14 -13.66
N TRP A 17 -43.13 -47.87 -14.79
CA TRP A 17 -41.98 -47.85 -15.70
C TRP A 17 -41.87 -46.52 -16.46
N LEU A 18 -43.01 -45.94 -16.85
CA LEU A 18 -43.07 -44.60 -17.45
C LEU A 18 -42.56 -43.52 -16.49
N TRP A 19 -43.00 -43.55 -15.23
CA TRP A 19 -42.50 -42.62 -14.21
C TRP A 19 -41.03 -42.84 -13.86
N ALA A 20 -40.56 -44.08 -13.83
CA ALA A 20 -39.13 -44.37 -13.61
C ALA A 20 -38.26 -43.73 -14.71
N VAL A 21 -38.66 -43.86 -15.98
CA VAL A 21 -37.94 -43.23 -17.11
C VAL A 21 -37.95 -41.71 -17.01
N ILE A 22 -39.11 -41.10 -16.75
CA ILE A 22 -39.24 -39.64 -16.63
C ILE A 22 -38.40 -39.09 -15.46
N ILE A 23 -38.45 -39.75 -14.30
CA ILE A 23 -37.67 -39.36 -13.12
C ILE A 23 -36.17 -39.50 -13.40
N THR A 24 -35.73 -40.59 -14.04
CA THR A 24 -34.32 -40.77 -14.40
C THR A 24 -33.82 -39.67 -15.35
N VAL A 25 -34.59 -39.33 -16.39
CA VAL A 25 -34.22 -38.24 -17.31
C VAL A 25 -34.19 -36.88 -16.61
N THR A 26 -35.13 -36.63 -15.69
CA THR A 26 -35.19 -35.38 -14.92
C THR A 26 -34.02 -35.26 -13.95
N VAL A 27 -33.70 -36.33 -13.22
CA VAL A 27 -32.55 -36.36 -12.29
C VAL A 27 -31.24 -36.22 -13.05
N ILE A 28 -31.06 -36.88 -14.21
CA ILE A 28 -29.86 -36.69 -15.04
C ILE A 28 -29.76 -35.24 -15.53
N SER A 29 -30.87 -34.63 -15.94
CA SER A 29 -30.90 -33.23 -16.36
C SER A 29 -30.52 -32.28 -15.21
N PHE A 30 -31.04 -32.51 -14.00
CA PHE A 30 -30.68 -31.77 -12.80
C PHE A 30 -29.22 -31.99 -12.39
N VAL A 31 -28.72 -33.22 -12.44
CA VAL A 31 -27.32 -33.53 -12.12
C VAL A 31 -26.39 -32.91 -13.15
N VAL A 32 -26.72 -32.86 -14.44
CA VAL A 32 -25.90 -32.16 -15.44
C VAL A 32 -25.98 -30.64 -15.26
N TYR A 33 -27.14 -30.09 -14.90
CA TYR A 33 -27.30 -28.65 -14.67
C TYR A 33 -26.68 -28.15 -13.35
N PHE A 34 -26.72 -28.96 -12.28
CA PHE A 34 -26.18 -28.63 -10.96
C PHE A 34 -24.81 -29.28 -10.65
N SER A 35 -24.26 -30.11 -11.54
CA SER A 35 -22.91 -30.63 -11.41
C SER A 35 -21.89 -29.50 -11.66
N PRO A 36 -20.92 -29.27 -10.76
CA PRO A 36 -19.83 -28.31 -10.98
C PRO A 36 -18.89 -28.71 -12.14
N TYR A 37 -19.14 -29.83 -12.82
CA TYR A 37 -18.34 -30.34 -13.94
C TYR A 37 -19.00 -30.20 -15.32
N SER A 38 -20.19 -29.59 -15.43
CA SER A 38 -20.75 -29.24 -16.75
C SER A 38 -20.00 -28.05 -17.35
N LYS A 39 -18.89 -28.35 -18.02
CA LYS A 39 -18.06 -27.45 -18.85
C LYS A 39 -18.80 -26.86 -20.08
N LEU A 40 -20.14 -26.94 -20.10
CA LEU A 40 -21.02 -26.40 -21.13
C LEU A 40 -21.50 -24.97 -20.82
N ASN A 41 -21.07 -24.39 -19.70
CA ASN A 41 -21.30 -22.98 -19.39
C ASN A 41 -20.11 -22.07 -19.77
N ASN A 42 -19.36 -22.43 -20.82
CA ASN A 42 -18.54 -21.49 -21.58
C ASN A 42 -19.42 -20.59 -22.48
N ALA A 43 -20.56 -20.14 -21.94
CA ALA A 43 -21.23 -18.98 -22.45
C ALA A 43 -20.20 -17.87 -22.41
N ARG A 44 -19.79 -17.43 -23.61
CA ARG A 44 -18.95 -16.27 -23.88
C ARG A 44 -19.18 -15.24 -22.78
N ARG A 45 -18.30 -15.22 -21.77
CA ARG A 45 -18.18 -14.11 -20.85
C ARG A 45 -17.66 -13.02 -21.76
N GLY A 46 -18.58 -12.21 -22.31
CA GLY A 46 -18.19 -10.99 -23.01
C GLY A 46 -17.20 -10.26 -22.10
N PRO A 47 -16.18 -9.59 -22.68
CA PRO A 47 -15.12 -8.96 -21.89
C PRO A 47 -15.77 -8.25 -20.71
N VAL A 48 -15.40 -8.65 -19.49
CA VAL A 48 -16.07 -8.16 -18.30
C VAL A 48 -15.93 -6.65 -18.31
N ASN A 49 -17.04 -5.93 -18.46
CA ASN A 49 -16.97 -4.49 -18.61
C ASN A 49 -16.56 -3.87 -17.27
N ARG A 50 -15.27 -3.56 -17.13
CA ARG A 50 -14.67 -2.90 -15.97
C ARG A 50 -14.81 -1.37 -16.03
N GLY A 51 -15.57 -0.85 -17.00
CA GLY A 51 -15.70 0.58 -17.24
C GLY A 51 -14.53 1.16 -18.04
N SER A 52 -14.39 2.47 -17.96
CA SER A 52 -13.38 3.23 -18.71
C SER A 52 -12.86 4.39 -17.88
N ILE A 53 -11.57 4.71 -18.02
CA ILE A 53 -10.95 5.91 -17.44
C ILE A 53 -10.47 6.78 -18.60
N ASN A 54 -10.83 8.06 -18.58
CA ASN A 54 -10.54 9.02 -19.66
C ASN A 54 -11.00 8.52 -21.06
N GLY A 55 -12.12 7.80 -21.13
CA GLY A 55 -12.66 7.25 -22.38
C GLY A 55 -11.92 6.01 -22.92
N ARG A 56 -10.86 5.54 -22.26
CA ARG A 56 -10.18 4.27 -22.59
C ARG A 56 -10.77 3.14 -21.73
N PRO A 57 -11.19 2.01 -22.32
CA PRO A 57 -11.70 0.88 -21.54
C PRO A 57 -10.58 0.31 -20.65
N ILE A 58 -10.93 -0.08 -19.42
CA ILE A 58 -10.00 -0.71 -18.50
C ILE A 58 -9.86 -2.19 -18.92
N SER A 59 -8.63 -2.60 -19.28
CA SER A 59 -8.38 -4.01 -19.61
C SER A 59 -8.41 -4.87 -18.35
N GLU A 60 -8.69 -6.17 -18.53
CA GLU A 60 -8.70 -7.13 -17.42
C GLU A 60 -7.31 -7.22 -16.76
N GLU A 61 -6.25 -7.19 -17.55
CA GLU A 61 -4.87 -7.17 -17.08
C GLU A 61 -4.55 -5.90 -16.29
N ALA A 62 -4.96 -4.72 -16.76
CA ALA A 62 -4.73 -3.46 -16.05
C ALA A 62 -5.42 -3.46 -14.68
N PHE A 63 -6.66 -3.99 -14.62
CA PHE A 63 -7.38 -4.12 -13.37
C PHE A 63 -6.70 -5.12 -12.42
N ALA A 64 -6.26 -6.27 -12.92
CA ALA A 64 -5.57 -7.28 -12.12
C ALA A 64 -4.22 -6.76 -11.58
N ASN A 65 -3.43 -6.09 -12.42
CA ASN A 65 -2.18 -5.48 -12.01
C ASN A 65 -2.40 -4.40 -10.95
N ALA A 66 -3.39 -3.51 -11.15
CA ALA A 66 -3.74 -2.49 -10.17
C ALA A 66 -4.25 -3.09 -8.86
N TRP A 67 -4.98 -4.20 -8.91
CA TRP A 67 -5.43 -4.90 -7.70
C TRP A 67 -4.23 -5.36 -6.86
N HIS A 68 -3.27 -6.03 -7.48
CA HIS A 68 -2.04 -6.48 -6.82
C HIS A 68 -1.23 -5.30 -6.24
N GLU A 69 -1.14 -4.20 -6.99
CA GLU A 69 -0.43 -2.99 -6.56
C GLU A 69 -1.09 -2.31 -5.36
N VAL A 70 -2.43 -2.33 -5.27
CA VAL A 70 -3.16 -1.82 -4.09
C VAL A 70 -2.96 -2.72 -2.86
N GLU A 71 -2.87 -4.03 -3.04
CA GLU A 71 -2.54 -4.93 -1.91
C GLU A 71 -1.13 -4.65 -1.39
N LEU A 72 -0.17 -4.41 -2.29
CA LEU A 72 1.19 -4.00 -1.94
C LEU A 72 1.20 -2.61 -1.27
N GLU A 73 0.46 -1.64 -1.78
CA GLU A 73 0.31 -0.31 -1.15
C GLU A 73 -0.17 -0.44 0.29
N PHE A 74 -1.21 -1.26 0.51
CA PHE A 74 -1.71 -1.53 1.85
C PHE A 74 -0.66 -2.20 2.73
N PHE A 75 0.07 -3.18 2.21
CA PHE A 75 1.14 -3.87 2.92
C PHE A 75 2.23 -2.90 3.40
N PHE A 76 2.73 -2.05 2.50
CA PHE A 76 3.77 -1.07 2.83
C PHE A 76 3.24 0.01 3.79
N ARG A 77 2.01 0.50 3.59
CA ARG A 77 1.40 1.54 4.44
C ARG A 77 1.09 1.03 5.85
N SER A 78 0.68 -0.22 5.99
CA SER A 78 0.33 -0.82 7.28
C SER A 78 1.54 -1.33 8.08
N GLY A 79 2.75 -1.26 7.53
CA GLY A 79 3.96 -1.80 8.17
C GLY A 79 4.04 -3.33 8.10
N GLY A 80 3.44 -3.95 7.09
CA GLY A 80 3.58 -5.38 6.79
C GLY A 80 2.32 -6.22 7.00
N GLY A 81 1.16 -5.59 7.20
CA GLY A 81 -0.13 -6.27 7.29
C GLY A 81 -0.79 -6.39 5.91
N TRP A 82 -1.43 -7.52 5.64
CA TRP A 82 -2.24 -7.67 4.44
C TRP A 82 -3.70 -7.27 4.69
N PRO A 83 -4.44 -6.86 3.65
CA PRO A 83 -5.84 -6.53 3.82
C PRO A 83 -6.64 -7.71 4.36
N SER A 84 -7.40 -7.46 5.43
CA SER A 84 -8.18 -8.46 6.13
C SER A 84 -9.64 -8.05 6.25
N ASP A 85 -10.49 -8.93 6.78
CA ASP A 85 -11.88 -8.57 7.05
C ASP A 85 -12.01 -7.47 8.11
N GLU A 86 -11.02 -7.30 8.99
CA GLU A 86 -10.96 -6.16 9.89
C GLU A 86 -10.77 -4.85 9.12
N SER A 87 -9.85 -4.82 8.16
CA SER A 87 -9.63 -3.65 7.29
C SER A 87 -10.93 -3.26 6.57
N LYS A 88 -11.70 -4.24 6.08
CA LYS A 88 -13.00 -4.01 5.43
C LYS A 88 -14.03 -3.42 6.40
N ARG A 89 -14.10 -3.92 7.64
CA ARG A 89 -14.99 -3.36 8.69
C ARG A 89 -14.64 -1.92 9.04
N MET A 90 -13.35 -1.57 8.95
CA MET A 90 -12.84 -0.22 9.13
C MET A 90 -13.10 0.70 7.90
N GLY A 91 -13.83 0.22 6.89
CA GLY A 91 -14.23 1.00 5.72
C GLY A 91 -13.26 0.94 4.54
N TRP A 92 -12.25 0.07 4.58
CA TRP A 92 -11.37 -0.13 3.44
C TRP A 92 -12.02 -1.02 2.38
N ASP A 93 -12.15 -0.50 1.16
CA ASP A 93 -12.73 -1.21 0.01
C ASP A 93 -11.69 -1.36 -1.11
N GLN A 94 -11.24 -2.60 -1.31
CA GLN A 94 -10.25 -2.96 -2.33
C GLN A 94 -10.65 -2.56 -3.75
N ILE A 95 -11.93 -2.71 -4.11
CA ILE A 95 -12.41 -2.36 -5.46
C ILE A 95 -12.32 -0.85 -5.64
N GLN A 96 -12.78 -0.09 -4.65
CA GLN A 96 -12.70 1.37 -4.70
C GLN A 96 -11.25 1.84 -4.80
N GLN A 97 -10.35 1.28 -3.98
CA GLN A 97 -8.93 1.61 -4.01
C GLN A 97 -8.29 1.28 -5.36
N THR A 98 -8.66 0.15 -5.98
CA THR A 98 -8.17 -0.24 -7.31
C THR A 98 -8.56 0.78 -8.38
N TYR A 99 -9.81 1.25 -8.40
CA TYR A 99 -10.22 2.29 -9.35
C TYR A 99 -9.55 3.64 -9.08
N GLN A 100 -9.34 4.01 -7.80
CA GLN A 100 -8.59 5.22 -7.44
C GLN A 100 -7.14 5.12 -7.93
N TRP A 101 -6.50 3.98 -7.74
CA TRP A 101 -5.15 3.72 -8.23
C TRP A 101 -5.07 3.83 -9.75
N LEU A 102 -5.94 3.14 -10.49
CA LEU A 102 -6.01 3.24 -11.95
C LEU A 102 -6.21 4.67 -12.46
N LEU A 103 -6.99 5.48 -11.74
CA LEU A 103 -7.17 6.89 -12.08
C LEU A 103 -5.86 7.68 -11.93
N LEU A 104 -5.09 7.42 -10.87
CA LEU A 104 -3.79 8.05 -10.65
C LEU A 104 -2.77 7.64 -11.72
N LEU A 105 -2.72 6.36 -12.10
CA LEU A 105 -1.87 5.89 -13.20
C LEU A 105 -2.23 6.55 -14.53
N ALA A 106 -3.53 6.68 -14.81
CA ALA A 106 -3.99 7.39 -16.01
C ALA A 106 -3.63 8.88 -15.99
N LYS A 107 -3.48 9.49 -14.81
CA LYS A 107 -3.01 10.87 -14.68
C LYS A 107 -1.50 10.95 -14.85
N GLU A 108 -0.73 10.04 -14.26
CA GLU A 108 0.71 9.95 -14.46
C GLU A 108 1.08 9.89 -15.95
N ASP A 109 0.41 9.01 -16.72
CA ASP A 109 0.58 8.88 -18.18
C ASP A 109 0.24 10.20 -18.90
N GLN A 110 -0.84 10.87 -18.49
CA GLN A 110 -1.25 12.15 -19.06
C GLN A 110 -0.20 13.27 -18.86
N PHE A 111 0.52 13.24 -17.74
CA PHE A 111 1.56 14.23 -17.42
C PHE A 111 2.95 13.85 -17.94
N GLY A 112 3.10 12.67 -18.55
CA GLY A 112 4.36 12.22 -19.17
C GLY A 112 5.48 12.02 -18.15
N ILE A 113 5.14 11.59 -16.93
CA ILE A 113 6.12 11.28 -15.90
C ILE A 113 6.84 10.00 -16.29
N HIS A 114 8.17 10.08 -16.47
CA HIS A 114 9.01 8.95 -16.84
C HIS A 114 10.11 8.78 -15.79
N LEU A 115 10.15 7.61 -15.16
CA LEU A 115 11.14 7.27 -14.15
C LEU A 115 12.28 6.45 -14.76
N SER A 116 13.51 6.79 -14.38
CA SER A 116 14.68 5.98 -14.74
C SER A 116 14.65 4.64 -14.01
N ALA A 117 15.19 3.59 -14.65
CA ALA A 117 15.30 2.27 -14.03
C ALA A 117 16.12 2.30 -12.73
N ASP A 118 17.15 3.16 -12.67
CA ASP A 118 17.98 3.33 -11.48
C ASP A 118 17.20 3.92 -10.29
N ALA A 119 16.31 4.89 -10.55
CA ALA A 119 15.47 5.48 -9.51
C ALA A 119 14.49 4.43 -8.93
N VAL A 120 13.87 3.62 -9.80
CA VAL A 120 12.99 2.52 -9.39
C VAL A 120 13.76 1.49 -8.55
N ALA A 121 14.95 1.09 -9.00
CA ALA A 121 15.78 0.12 -8.27
C ALA A 121 16.24 0.65 -6.90
N GLN A 122 16.60 1.93 -6.81
CA GLN A 122 16.93 2.58 -5.54
C GLN A 122 15.72 2.63 -4.60
N ALA A 123 14.55 3.03 -5.10
CA ALA A 123 13.34 3.07 -4.29
C ALA A 123 12.89 1.68 -3.81
N ALA A 124 13.02 0.66 -4.65
CA ALA A 124 12.74 -0.72 -4.26
C ALA A 124 13.63 -1.15 -3.08
N ARG A 125 14.95 -0.88 -3.16
CA ARG A 125 15.88 -1.12 -2.05
C ARG A 125 15.50 -0.35 -0.79
N ASN A 126 15.17 0.93 -0.93
CA ASN A 126 14.75 1.77 0.18
C ASN A 126 13.47 1.25 0.82
N MET A 127 12.47 0.82 0.05
CA MET A 127 11.23 0.20 0.54
C MET A 127 11.48 -1.08 1.33
N LEU A 128 12.33 -1.97 0.84
CA LEU A 128 12.66 -3.20 1.56
C LEU A 128 13.44 -2.91 2.85
N SER A 129 14.31 -1.90 2.86
CA SER A 129 15.09 -1.53 4.04
C SER A 129 14.26 -1.01 5.23
N GLN A 130 13.03 -0.52 4.98
CA GLN A 130 12.13 0.00 6.02
C GLN A 130 11.67 -1.11 6.97
N PHE A 131 11.59 -2.33 6.47
CA PHE A 131 11.37 -3.51 7.28
C PHE A 131 12.71 -3.91 7.89
N GLN A 132 12.99 -3.42 9.10
CA GLN A 132 14.22 -3.61 9.90
C GLN A 132 14.59 -5.09 10.22
N ARG A 133 14.05 -6.06 9.48
CA ARG A 133 14.61 -7.41 9.43
C ARG A 133 15.87 -7.33 8.58
N ALA A 134 17.02 -7.33 9.23
CA ALA A 134 18.36 -7.16 8.66
C ALA A 134 18.75 -8.11 7.50
N GLU A 135 17.84 -8.97 7.03
CA GLU A 135 18.08 -10.00 6.02
C GLU A 135 16.95 -10.12 4.99
N LEU A 136 16.08 -9.10 4.84
CA LEU A 136 15.04 -9.13 3.80
C LEU A 136 15.64 -8.85 2.40
N THR A 137 16.35 -9.84 1.87
CA THR A 137 16.81 -9.87 0.48
C THR A 137 15.62 -10.00 -0.48
N PRO A 138 15.74 -9.57 -1.75
CA PRO A 138 14.67 -9.71 -2.74
C PRO A 138 14.13 -11.15 -2.85
N ASP A 139 15.01 -12.16 -2.81
CA ASP A 139 14.62 -13.58 -2.83
C ASP A 139 13.80 -14.01 -1.62
N ILE A 140 14.18 -13.54 -0.43
CA ILE A 140 13.45 -13.83 0.81
C ILE A 140 12.10 -13.11 0.83
N PHE A 141 12.07 -11.86 0.36
CA PHE A 141 10.84 -11.10 0.20
C PHE A 141 9.86 -11.81 -0.73
N GLU A 142 10.32 -12.22 -1.91
CA GLU A 142 9.49 -12.92 -2.88
C GLU A 142 8.90 -14.20 -2.27
N ARG A 143 9.74 -15.04 -1.66
CA ARG A 143 9.30 -16.34 -1.14
C ARG A 143 8.41 -16.25 0.09
N GLN A 144 8.70 -15.33 1.01
CA GLN A 144 8.03 -15.27 2.31
C GLN A 144 6.89 -14.27 2.37
N VAL A 145 6.90 -13.24 1.51
CA VAL A 145 5.93 -12.15 1.56
C VAL A 145 5.04 -12.14 0.31
N LEU A 146 5.61 -12.23 -0.89
CA LEU A 146 4.85 -12.10 -2.14
C LEU A 146 4.14 -13.40 -2.55
N ASN A 147 4.87 -14.52 -2.61
CA ASN A 147 4.35 -15.81 -3.07
C ASN A 147 3.11 -16.30 -2.29
N PRO A 148 3.02 -16.17 -0.95
CA PRO A 148 1.81 -16.54 -0.21
C PRO A 148 0.55 -15.79 -0.66
N HIS A 149 0.72 -14.61 -1.28
CA HIS A 149 -0.34 -13.76 -1.81
C HIS A 149 -0.47 -13.87 -3.34
N ASN A 150 0.19 -14.84 -3.98
CA ASN A 150 0.24 -15.02 -5.44
C ASN A 150 0.85 -13.82 -6.19
N LEU A 151 1.74 -13.08 -5.53
CA LEU A 151 2.49 -11.97 -6.10
C LEU A 151 3.92 -12.42 -6.40
N GLY A 152 4.55 -11.83 -7.41
CA GLY A 152 5.96 -12.03 -7.74
C GLY A 152 6.78 -10.73 -7.74
N LEU A 153 8.10 -10.84 -7.93
CA LEU A 153 8.97 -9.66 -8.01
C LEU A 153 8.59 -8.68 -9.13
N GLY A 154 8.02 -9.18 -10.24
CA GLY A 154 7.51 -8.33 -11.31
C GLY A 154 6.34 -7.44 -10.87
N ASP A 155 5.48 -7.92 -9.98
CA ASP A 155 4.39 -7.12 -9.40
C ASP A 155 4.94 -6.05 -8.46
N PHE A 156 5.95 -6.41 -7.67
CA PHE A 156 6.64 -5.46 -6.80
C PHE A 156 7.37 -4.38 -7.60
N GLU A 157 8.11 -4.73 -8.66
CA GLU A 157 8.80 -3.74 -9.48
C GLU A 157 7.82 -2.76 -10.13
N ARG A 158 6.71 -3.27 -10.71
CA ARG A 158 5.65 -2.40 -11.27
C ARG A 158 5.05 -1.50 -10.21
N PHE A 159 4.74 -2.05 -9.03
CA PHE A 159 4.24 -1.27 -7.90
C PHE A 159 5.21 -0.13 -7.55
N VAL A 160 6.50 -0.41 -7.37
CA VAL A 160 7.50 0.62 -7.01
C VAL A 160 7.56 1.71 -8.07
N ARG A 161 7.55 1.33 -9.35
CA ARG A 161 7.57 2.25 -10.48
C ARG A 161 6.35 3.18 -10.45
N HIS A 162 5.15 2.61 -10.39
CA HIS A 162 3.90 3.39 -10.33
C HIS A 162 3.79 4.21 -9.05
N TYR A 163 4.21 3.67 -7.92
CA TYR A 163 4.22 4.38 -6.65
C TYR A 163 5.10 5.63 -6.70
N LEU A 164 6.33 5.50 -7.21
CA LEU A 164 7.19 6.66 -7.43
C LEU A 164 6.57 7.68 -8.38
N GLY A 165 5.93 7.21 -9.45
CA GLY A 165 5.32 8.07 -10.47
C GLY A 165 4.16 8.87 -9.90
N VAL A 166 3.34 8.22 -9.06
CA VAL A 166 2.27 8.86 -8.29
C VAL A 166 2.82 9.84 -7.26
N GLN A 167 3.91 9.51 -6.55
CA GLN A 167 4.55 10.47 -5.63
C GLN A 167 5.05 11.71 -6.36
N GLU A 168 5.67 11.52 -7.53
CA GLU A 168 6.13 12.63 -8.38
C GLU A 168 4.97 13.46 -8.92
N LEU A 169 3.87 12.82 -9.32
CA LEU A 169 2.63 13.50 -9.71
C LEU A 169 2.10 14.36 -8.56
N ILE A 170 2.05 13.81 -7.34
CA ILE A 170 1.59 14.52 -6.14
C ILE A 170 2.55 15.67 -5.81
N ALA A 171 3.86 15.49 -5.92
CA ALA A 171 4.84 16.55 -5.68
C ALA A 171 4.66 17.68 -6.70
N THR A 172 4.64 17.35 -7.99
CA THR A 172 4.51 18.32 -9.09
C THR A 172 3.15 19.05 -9.07
N MET A 173 2.05 18.34 -8.81
CA MET A 173 0.71 18.96 -8.72
C MET A 173 0.48 19.65 -7.37
N GLY A 174 0.99 19.10 -6.27
CA GLY A 174 0.94 19.70 -4.94
C GLY A 174 1.71 21.02 -4.87
N LEU A 175 2.79 21.14 -5.65
CA LEU A 175 3.48 22.40 -5.91
C LEU A 175 2.54 23.43 -6.57
N SER A 176 1.71 23.06 -7.56
CA SER A 176 0.73 23.99 -8.16
C SER A 176 -0.37 24.44 -7.19
N GLY A 177 -0.73 23.61 -6.20
CA GLY A 177 -1.61 23.98 -5.09
C GLY A 177 -1.01 25.02 -4.13
N LYS A 178 0.31 25.24 -4.19
CA LYS A 178 1.05 26.26 -3.45
C LYS A 178 1.02 27.64 -4.14
N LEU A 179 0.18 27.84 -5.17
CA LEU A 179 0.08 29.06 -5.99
C LEU A 179 1.39 29.46 -6.70
N ILE A 180 2.23 28.49 -7.07
CA ILE A 180 3.39 28.78 -7.92
C ILE A 180 3.06 28.52 -9.39
N THR A 181 3.59 29.35 -10.27
CA THR A 181 3.36 29.24 -11.71
C THR A 181 4.03 27.97 -12.27
N PRO A 182 3.57 27.40 -13.39
CA PRO A 182 4.21 26.23 -14.01
C PRO A 182 5.71 26.42 -14.32
N GLN A 183 6.15 27.66 -14.56
CA GLN A 183 7.57 27.98 -14.74
C GLN A 183 8.38 27.88 -13.43
N GLU A 184 7.80 28.31 -12.31
CA GLU A 184 8.42 28.17 -10.98
C GLU A 184 8.43 26.71 -10.51
N ALA A 185 7.36 25.95 -10.77
CA ALA A 185 7.31 24.51 -10.48
C ALA A 185 8.40 23.75 -11.24
N LYS A 186 8.60 24.05 -12.53
CA LYS A 186 9.69 23.46 -13.33
C LYS A 186 11.06 23.84 -12.77
N ALA A 187 11.26 25.09 -12.33
CA ALA A 187 12.53 25.53 -11.77
C ALA A 187 12.85 24.85 -10.42
N ILE A 188 11.83 24.60 -9.59
CA ILE A 188 11.97 23.86 -8.33
C ILE A 188 12.23 22.38 -8.60
N TYR A 189 11.45 21.75 -9.48
CA TYR A 189 11.68 20.36 -9.89
C TYR A 189 13.09 20.15 -10.45
N LEU A 190 13.55 21.03 -11.34
CA LEU A 190 14.91 20.97 -11.88
C LEU A 190 15.99 21.16 -10.81
N ARG A 191 15.76 22.04 -9.82
CA ARG A 191 16.69 22.25 -8.70
C ARG A 191 16.75 21.05 -7.75
N GLU A 192 15.61 20.43 -7.48
CA GLU A 192 15.52 19.30 -6.53
C GLU A 192 15.98 17.98 -7.15
N HIS A 193 15.84 17.82 -8.48
CA HIS A 193 16.27 16.64 -9.22
C HIS A 193 17.57 16.84 -10.03
N GLU A 194 18.29 17.94 -9.80
CA GLU A 194 19.64 18.12 -10.33
C GLU A 194 20.57 17.13 -9.63
N GLN A 195 21.07 16.12 -10.36
CA GLN A 195 22.09 15.22 -9.85
C GLN A 195 23.40 15.99 -9.70
N ILE A 196 23.65 16.52 -8.51
CA ILE A 196 24.93 17.14 -8.18
C ILE A 196 25.99 16.03 -8.12
N LEU A 197 26.81 15.92 -9.16
CA LEU A 197 28.10 15.23 -9.09
C LEU A 197 29.00 16.03 -8.15
N ALA A 198 28.90 15.75 -6.85
CA ALA A 198 29.80 16.30 -5.86
C ALA A 198 31.09 15.47 -5.85
N GLU A 199 32.08 15.88 -6.65
CA GLU A 199 33.45 15.41 -6.46
C GLU A 199 34.05 16.12 -5.24
N ALA A 200 34.24 15.35 -4.16
CA ALA A 200 34.94 15.82 -2.98
C ALA A 200 36.45 15.62 -3.15
N VAL A 201 37.20 16.72 -3.31
CA VAL A 201 38.65 16.70 -3.15
C VAL A 201 38.97 16.97 -1.68
N PHE A 202 39.38 15.94 -0.95
CA PHE A 202 39.82 16.07 0.43
C PHE A 202 41.23 16.67 0.48
N PHE A 203 41.36 17.90 0.94
CA PHE A 203 42.65 18.50 1.28
C PHE A 203 42.94 18.23 2.75
N SER A 204 44.04 17.52 3.04
CA SER A 204 44.54 17.35 4.40
C SER A 204 45.02 18.71 4.94
N PRO A 205 44.51 19.21 6.08
CA PRO A 205 44.83 20.56 6.59
C PRO A 205 46.21 20.66 7.26
N SER A 206 47.14 19.76 6.94
CA SER A 206 48.42 19.65 7.67
C SER A 206 49.46 20.72 7.32
N ASN A 207 49.25 21.57 6.30
CA ASN A 207 50.23 22.59 5.90
C ASN A 207 49.75 24.06 5.92
N HIS A 208 48.52 24.36 6.36
CA HIS A 208 47.99 25.75 6.34
C HIS A 208 47.63 26.36 7.71
N LEU A 209 47.72 25.59 8.80
CA LEU A 209 47.46 26.12 10.15
C LEU A 209 48.54 27.11 10.66
N ALA A 210 49.74 27.12 10.05
CA ALA A 210 50.81 28.06 10.42
C ALA A 210 50.62 29.48 9.86
N ALA A 211 49.67 29.70 8.94
CA ALA A 211 49.45 31.00 8.29
C ALA A 211 48.30 31.83 8.89
N VAL A 212 47.50 31.25 9.79
CA VAL A 212 46.35 31.93 10.41
C VAL A 212 46.74 32.42 11.81
N ALA A 213 47.30 33.63 11.87
CA ALA A 213 47.42 34.36 13.13
C ALA A 213 46.08 35.08 13.39
N ALA A 214 45.34 34.64 14.41
CA ALA A 214 44.16 35.32 14.92
C ALA A 214 44.56 36.14 16.17
N PRO A 215 45.06 37.38 16.02
CA PRO A 215 45.44 38.21 17.15
C PRO A 215 44.21 38.49 18.02
N ALA A 216 44.41 38.54 19.34
CA ALA A 216 43.33 38.69 20.33
C ALA A 216 42.48 39.94 20.09
N GLU A 217 43.10 40.99 19.53
CA GLU A 217 42.45 42.25 19.16
C GLU A 217 41.43 42.06 18.04
N ALA A 218 41.74 41.25 17.01
CA ALA A 218 40.83 40.97 15.90
C ALA A 218 39.65 40.11 16.35
N ILE A 219 39.88 39.17 17.27
CA ILE A 219 38.82 38.33 17.86
C ILE A 219 37.89 39.20 18.72
N SER A 220 38.44 40.11 19.52
CA SER A 220 37.66 41.04 20.36
C SER A 220 36.82 42.02 19.53
N GLN A 221 37.37 42.55 18.42
CA GLN A 221 36.62 43.41 17.50
C GLN A 221 35.51 42.66 16.78
N PHE A 222 35.75 41.43 16.33
CA PHE A 222 34.74 40.59 15.69
C PHE A 222 33.58 40.27 16.65
N TYR A 223 33.90 39.91 17.90
CA TYR A 223 32.90 39.61 18.92
C TYR A 223 32.02 40.84 19.23
N THR A 224 32.64 42.01 19.40
CA THR A 224 31.93 43.28 19.65
C THR A 224 30.99 43.65 18.50
N ASN A 225 31.45 43.52 17.25
CA ASN A 225 30.65 43.85 16.06
C ASN A 225 29.46 42.90 15.84
N GLN A 226 29.49 41.69 16.40
CA GLN A 226 28.45 40.68 16.25
C GLN A 226 27.73 40.34 17.55
N GLN A 227 27.84 41.17 18.59
CA GLN A 227 27.32 40.89 19.92
C GLN A 227 25.79 40.62 19.94
N ALA A 228 25.05 41.15 18.97
CA ALA A 228 23.62 40.87 18.79
C ALA A 228 23.34 39.38 18.46
N ASN A 229 24.23 38.70 17.73
CA ASN A 229 24.10 37.30 17.34
C ASN A 229 24.50 36.33 18.46
N TYR A 230 25.22 36.82 19.47
CA TYR A 230 25.69 36.02 20.62
C TYR A 230 24.90 36.31 21.91
N ARG A 231 23.75 37.00 21.81
CA ARG A 231 22.86 37.14 22.96
C ARG A 231 22.26 35.79 23.31
N VAL A 232 22.60 35.30 24.49
CA VAL A 232 21.91 34.16 25.10
C VAL A 232 20.48 34.62 25.40
N PRO A 233 19.44 33.90 24.93
CA PRO A 233 18.06 34.25 25.20
C PRO A 233 17.77 34.20 26.71
N GLU A 234 16.75 34.92 27.14
CA GLU A 234 16.35 35.03 28.54
C GLU A 234 16.16 33.64 29.16
N MET A 235 16.94 33.34 30.21
CA MET A 235 16.87 32.05 30.89
C MET A 235 15.74 32.08 31.91
N VAL A 236 14.70 31.27 31.68
CA VAL A 236 13.60 31.08 32.63
C VAL A 236 13.96 29.97 33.61
N GLN A 237 13.97 30.27 34.91
CA GLN A 237 14.20 29.29 35.96
C GLN A 237 12.86 28.58 36.28
N VAL A 238 12.70 27.34 35.82
CA VAL A 238 11.47 26.56 36.05
C VAL A 238 11.67 25.61 37.23
N SER A 239 10.92 25.82 38.31
CA SER A 239 10.80 24.86 39.41
C SER A 239 9.75 23.81 39.06
N TYR A 240 10.15 22.54 38.94
CA TYR A 240 9.23 21.43 38.70
C TYR A 240 9.28 20.42 39.86
N VAL A 241 8.14 19.86 40.22
CA VAL A 241 8.03 18.71 41.14
C VAL A 241 7.69 17.49 40.31
N LYS A 242 8.64 16.55 40.20
CA LYS A 242 8.43 15.27 39.50
C LYS A 242 7.79 14.28 40.46
N TYR A 243 6.53 13.92 40.21
CA TYR A 243 5.87 12.83 40.93
C TYR A 243 6.31 11.48 40.35
N GLY A 244 7.00 10.67 41.14
CA GLY A 244 7.28 9.28 40.81
C GLY A 244 6.03 8.43 41.03
N VAL A 245 5.45 7.88 39.96
CA VAL A 245 4.25 7.02 40.00
C VAL A 245 4.45 5.79 40.91
N SER A 246 5.70 5.38 41.17
CA SER A 246 6.06 4.24 42.03
C SER A 246 5.59 4.34 43.48
N ASN A 247 5.40 5.54 44.02
CA ASN A 247 5.04 5.71 45.44
C ASN A 247 3.54 5.56 45.72
N TYR A 248 2.71 5.51 44.66
CA TYR A 248 1.25 5.44 44.78
C TYR A 248 0.67 4.14 44.24
N LEU A 249 1.45 3.31 43.54
CA LEU A 249 1.03 1.99 43.07
C LEU A 249 0.58 1.05 44.20
N PRO A 250 1.28 0.94 45.35
CA PRO A 250 0.83 0.06 46.44
C PRO A 250 -0.48 0.52 47.08
N LYS A 251 -0.68 1.85 47.17
CA LYS A 251 -1.94 2.43 47.69
C LYS A 251 -3.11 2.25 46.71
N ALA A 252 -2.84 2.29 45.41
CA ALA A 252 -3.83 2.02 44.38
C ALA A 252 -4.24 0.54 44.35
N GLU A 253 -3.30 -0.39 44.54
CA GLU A 253 -3.59 -1.84 44.65
C GLU A 253 -4.41 -2.18 45.90
N ASP A 254 -4.14 -1.54 47.04
CA ASP A 254 -4.91 -1.76 48.27
C ASP A 254 -6.35 -1.19 48.20
N GLU A 255 -6.57 -0.09 47.47
CA GLU A 255 -7.92 0.42 47.19
C GLU A 255 -8.65 -0.47 46.16
N TRP A 256 -7.93 -1.00 45.16
CA TRP A 256 -8.51 -1.92 44.17
C TRP A 256 -9.09 -3.18 44.82
N LYS A 257 -8.38 -3.76 45.80
CA LYS A 257 -8.82 -4.96 46.55
C LYS A 257 -10.08 -4.75 47.40
N LYS A 258 -10.46 -3.50 47.71
CA LYS A 258 -11.69 -3.18 48.46
C LYS A 258 -12.92 -3.01 47.57
N THR A 259 -12.73 -2.95 46.26
CA THR A 259 -13.84 -2.87 45.30
C THR A 259 -14.23 -4.27 44.83
N ASN A 260 -15.54 -4.52 44.73
CA ASN A 260 -16.11 -5.84 44.40
C ASN A 260 -15.88 -6.29 42.94
N LEU A 261 -14.79 -5.86 42.31
CA LEU A 261 -14.47 -6.14 40.90
C LEU A 261 -13.38 -7.20 40.75
N GLY A 262 -13.18 -8.03 41.78
CA GLY A 262 -12.20 -9.11 41.83
C GLY A 262 -12.80 -10.50 42.04
N GLY A 263 -13.92 -10.79 41.37
CA GLY A 263 -14.55 -12.12 41.29
C GLY A 263 -15.21 -12.30 39.94
#